data_AF-A0A1M4T826-F1
#
_entry.id   AF-A0A1M4T826-F1
#
_cell.length_a   1.000
_cell.length_b   1.000
_cell.length_c   1.000
_cell.angle_alpha   90.00
_cell.angle_beta   90.00
_cell.angle_gamma   90.00
#
_symmetry.space_group_name_H-M   'P 1'
#
loop_
_entity.id
_entity.type
_entity.pdbx_description
1 polymer ?
#
loop_
_entity_poly.entity_id
_entity_poly.type
_entity_poly.pdbx_seq_one_letter_code
_entity_poly.pdbx_strand_id
1 'polypeptide(L)'
;MKKNTYKTKMYKVFKKYQEVPEMYATKHMPLNLTIPPNFRMLCALLDVKPTQVINDFMAIVSSSYQVNFPIEANKAAVEYLLKCEYGKRYFYKEDIAVMLSELEAVRVVTETMDKSNSTEMNLFFCFKHMQAQTWFKTWYTKNKRKKTISVLNEY
;
A
#
# COMPACT_ATOMS: atom_id res chain seq x y z
N MET A 1 10.19 31.12 28.42
CA MET A 1 10.84 29.98 27.73
C MET A 1 9.98 28.71 27.88
N LYS A 2 9.05 28.40 26.96
CA LYS A 2 8.20 27.18 27.01
C LYS A 2 8.22 26.31 25.73
N LYS A 3 8.97 26.71 24.70
CA LYS A 3 9.01 26.04 23.38
C LYS A 3 9.85 24.76 23.33
N ASN A 4 10.73 24.53 24.32
CA ASN A 4 11.72 23.45 24.24
C ASN A 4 11.19 22.08 24.70
N THR A 5 10.24 22.03 25.64
CA THR A 5 9.69 20.79 26.18
C THR A 5 8.77 20.04 25.22
N TYR A 6 8.08 20.76 24.31
CA TYR A 6 7.20 20.16 23.31
C TYR A 6 7.99 19.39 22.24
N LYS A 7 9.10 19.97 21.75
CA LYS A 7 10.01 19.31 20.80
C LYS A 7 10.64 18.05 21.41
N THR A 8 11.05 18.10 22.68
CA THR A 8 11.63 16.94 23.38
C THR A 8 10.60 15.83 23.65
N LYS A 9 9.34 16.19 23.95
CA LYS A 9 8.23 15.22 24.09
C LYS A 9 7.91 14.56 22.75
N MET A 10 7.80 15.34 21.68
CA MET A 10 7.61 14.82 20.32
C MET A 10 8.75 13.87 19.94
N TYR A 11 10.01 14.29 20.05
CA TYR A 11 11.17 13.45 19.74
C TYR A 11 11.17 12.10 20.50
N LYS A 12 10.81 12.09 21.80
CA LYS A 12 10.68 10.85 22.59
C LYS A 12 9.53 9.97 22.13
N VAL A 13 8.40 10.55 21.74
CA VAL A 13 7.28 9.83 21.15
C VAL A 13 7.69 9.18 19.83
N PHE A 14 8.50 9.86 19.00
CA PHE A 14 8.94 9.36 17.69
C PHE A 14 10.06 8.32 17.74
N LYS A 15 10.98 8.41 18.71
CA LYS A 15 12.01 7.38 18.89
C LYS A 15 11.39 6.00 19.16
N LYS A 16 10.24 5.95 19.84
CA LYS A 16 9.46 4.71 20.08
C LYS A 16 8.85 4.12 18.80
N TYR A 17 8.65 4.93 17.75
CA TYR A 17 8.09 4.51 16.46
C TYR A 17 9.16 4.33 15.37
N GLN A 18 10.45 4.56 15.67
CA GLN A 18 11.54 4.15 14.76
C GLN A 18 11.80 2.64 14.83
N GLU A 19 11.43 1.99 15.94
CA GLU A 19 11.59 0.55 16.17
C GLU A 19 10.40 -0.28 15.64
N VAL A 20 9.59 0.24 14.72
CA VAL A 20 8.56 -0.63 14.12
C VAL A 20 9.24 -1.58 13.13
N PRO A 21 8.98 -2.91 13.18
CA PRO A 21 9.74 -3.87 12.41
C PRO A 21 9.88 -3.46 10.94
N GLU A 22 11.13 -3.41 10.51
CA GLU A 22 11.58 -3.10 9.15
C GLU A 22 10.92 -4.00 8.07
N MET A 23 10.23 -5.06 8.49
CA MET A 23 9.46 -5.99 7.64
C MET A 23 8.26 -5.35 6.93
N TYR A 24 7.86 -4.13 7.30
CA TYR A 24 6.80 -3.38 6.61
C TYR A 24 7.32 -2.13 5.89
N ALA A 25 8.61 -1.81 6.07
CA ALA A 25 9.24 -0.69 5.39
C ALA A 25 9.59 -1.12 3.96
N THR A 26 9.33 -0.24 3.00
CA THR A 26 9.50 -0.46 1.56
C THR A 26 10.91 -0.99 1.26
N LYS A 27 11.02 -2.29 1.00
CA LYS A 27 12.22 -2.89 0.39
C LYS A 27 11.98 -2.99 -1.11
N HIS A 28 12.93 -2.52 -1.91
CA HIS A 28 12.95 -2.85 -3.33
C HIS A 28 13.09 -4.37 -3.46
N MET A 29 12.04 -5.03 -3.92
CA MET A 29 12.04 -6.48 -4.17
C MET A 29 12.19 -6.73 -5.67
N PRO A 30 13.32 -7.30 -6.13
CA PRO A 30 13.45 -7.69 -7.53
C PRO A 30 12.52 -8.88 -7.82
N LEU A 31 11.63 -8.73 -8.80
CA LEU A 31 10.72 -9.77 -9.26
C LEU A 31 11.14 -10.28 -10.64
N ASN A 32 11.46 -11.58 -10.74
CA ASN A 32 11.69 -12.25 -12.02
C ASN A 32 10.40 -12.89 -12.50
N LEU A 33 9.77 -12.30 -13.52
CA LEU A 33 8.49 -12.74 -14.07
C LEU A 33 8.66 -13.29 -15.49
N THR A 34 8.11 -14.49 -15.74
CA THR A 34 7.98 -15.01 -17.10
C THR A 34 6.74 -14.40 -17.75
N ILE A 35 6.94 -13.53 -18.74
CA ILE A 35 5.84 -12.85 -19.41
C ILE A 35 5.31 -13.69 -20.59
N PRO A 36 4.01 -14.03 -20.62
CA PRO A 36 3.41 -14.80 -21.71
C PRO A 36 3.68 -14.16 -23.08
N PRO A 37 4.03 -14.94 -24.13
CA PRO A 37 4.29 -14.40 -25.46
C PRO A 37 3.15 -13.54 -26.01
N ASN A 38 1.90 -13.99 -25.87
CA ASN A 38 0.72 -13.25 -26.35
C ASN A 38 0.58 -11.89 -25.66
N PHE A 39 0.90 -11.81 -24.36
CA PHE A 39 0.87 -10.54 -23.64
C PHE A 39 1.98 -9.60 -24.12
N ARG A 40 3.18 -10.12 -24.41
CA ARG A 40 4.27 -9.32 -25.01
C ARG A 40 3.89 -8.80 -26.39
N MET A 41 3.24 -9.62 -27.20
CA MET A 41 2.73 -9.21 -28.53
C MET A 41 1.70 -8.08 -28.40
N LEU A 42 0.73 -8.21 -27.48
CA LEU A 42 -0.25 -7.15 -27.22
C LEU A 42 0.42 -5.85 -26.77
N CYS A 43 1.39 -5.94 -25.84
CA CYS A 43 2.15 -4.79 -25.38
C CYS A 43 2.89 -4.09 -26.52
N ALA A 44 3.53 -4.86 -27.42
CA ALA A 44 4.22 -4.32 -28.59
C ALA A 44 3.27 -3.64 -29.57
N LEU A 45 2.06 -4.19 -29.80
CA LEU A 45 1.04 -3.57 -30.66
C LEU A 45 0.49 -2.26 -30.10
N LEU A 46 0.45 -2.14 -28.77
CA LEU A 46 -0.06 -0.97 -28.05
C LEU A 46 1.02 0.05 -27.67
N ASP A 47 2.28 -0.19 -28.08
CA ASP A 47 3.46 0.61 -27.73
C ASP A 47 3.62 0.85 -26.21
N VAL A 48 3.41 -0.20 -25.41
CA VAL A 48 3.60 -0.18 -23.95
C VAL A 48 4.55 -1.27 -23.49
N LYS A 49 5.28 -1.03 -22.41
CA LYS A 49 6.15 -2.05 -21.81
C LYS A 49 5.34 -2.96 -20.89
N PRO A 50 5.58 -4.29 -20.87
CA PRO A 50 4.91 -5.20 -19.93
C PRO A 50 5.06 -4.77 -18.45
N THR A 51 6.24 -4.26 -18.09
CA THR A 51 6.52 -3.75 -16.73
C THR A 51 5.67 -2.55 -16.38
N GLN A 52 5.38 -1.67 -17.34
CA GLN A 52 4.51 -0.52 -17.14
C GLN A 52 3.09 -0.99 -16.82
N VAL A 53 2.53 -1.91 -17.63
CA VAL A 53 1.17 -2.44 -17.39
C VAL A 53 1.04 -3.11 -16.02
N ILE A 54 2.05 -3.89 -15.62
CA ILE A 54 2.06 -4.57 -14.32
C ILE A 54 2.16 -3.55 -13.18
N ASN A 55 3.06 -2.57 -13.29
CA ASN A 55 3.21 -1.51 -12.30
C ASN A 55 1.95 -0.66 -12.16
N ASP A 56 1.32 -0.31 -13.28
CA ASP A 56 0.09 0.47 -13.31
C ASP A 56 -1.05 -0.30 -12.64
N PHE A 57 -1.21 -1.59 -12.97
CA PHE A 57 -2.20 -2.45 -12.31
C PHE A 57 -1.95 -2.54 -10.79
N MET A 58 -0.71 -2.77 -10.36
CA MET A 58 -0.36 -2.82 -8.93
C MET A 58 -0.63 -1.48 -8.23
N ALA A 59 -0.31 -0.36 -8.87
CA ALA A 59 -0.55 0.98 -8.35
C ALA A 59 -2.04 1.27 -8.20
N ILE A 60 -2.86 0.88 -9.19
CA ILE A 60 -4.32 1.03 -9.16
C ILE A 60 -4.92 0.24 -7.99
N VAL A 61 -4.67 -1.07 -7.90
CA VAL A 61 -5.33 -1.93 -6.91
C VAL A 61 -4.86 -1.67 -5.48
N SER A 62 -3.68 -1.07 -5.30
CA SER A 62 -3.16 -0.68 -3.99
C SER A 62 -3.50 0.75 -3.59
N SER A 63 -4.24 1.50 -4.43
CA SER A 63 -4.48 2.94 -4.26
C SER A 63 -3.18 3.72 -4.02
N SER A 64 -2.12 3.39 -4.77
CA SER A 64 -0.83 4.05 -4.65
C SER A 64 -0.93 5.53 -5.02
N TYR A 65 -0.26 6.38 -4.24
CA TYR A 65 -0.26 7.84 -4.38
C TYR A 65 0.32 8.36 -5.71
N GLN A 66 1.05 7.53 -6.45
CA GLN A 66 1.91 8.01 -7.53
C GLN A 66 1.21 8.25 -8.87
N VAL A 67 -0.09 7.92 -9.03
CA VAL A 67 -0.71 7.98 -10.37
C VAL A 67 -2.19 8.37 -10.33
N ASN A 68 -2.54 9.41 -11.09
CA ASN A 68 -3.92 9.78 -11.37
C ASN A 68 -4.48 8.91 -12.50
N PHE A 69 -4.98 7.73 -12.14
CA PHE A 69 -5.71 6.90 -13.09
C PHE A 69 -7.18 7.36 -13.23
N PRO A 70 -7.80 7.19 -14.42
CA PRO A 70 -9.23 7.40 -14.57
C PRO A 70 -10.04 6.57 -13.57
N ILE A 71 -11.15 7.14 -13.08
CA ILE A 71 -12.02 6.48 -12.08
C ILE A 71 -12.53 5.13 -12.61
N GLU A 72 -12.79 5.05 -13.90
CA GLU A 72 -13.26 3.87 -14.61
C GLU A 72 -12.21 2.75 -14.61
N ALA A 73 -10.93 3.10 -14.81
CA ALA A 73 -9.83 2.15 -14.77
C ALA A 73 -9.64 1.58 -13.36
N ASN A 74 -9.75 2.42 -12.33
CA ASN A 74 -9.72 1.99 -10.93
C ASN A 74 -10.84 0.99 -10.62
N LYS A 75 -12.08 1.30 -11.01
CA LYS A 75 -13.22 0.39 -10.83
C LYS A 75 -13.00 -0.94 -11.54
N ALA A 76 -12.57 -0.91 -12.81
CA ALA A 76 -12.36 -2.12 -13.59
C ALA A 76 -11.27 -3.04 -12.99
N ALA A 77 -10.18 -2.46 -12.51
CA ALA A 77 -9.10 -3.22 -11.88
C ALA A 77 -9.52 -3.85 -10.54
N VAL A 78 -10.26 -3.10 -9.71
CA VAL A 78 -10.83 -3.62 -8.45
C VAL A 78 -11.84 -4.73 -8.72
N GLU A 79 -12.74 -4.55 -9.70
CA GLU A 79 -13.69 -5.59 -10.10
C GLU A 79 -12.99 -6.86 -10.60
N TYR A 80 -11.94 -6.69 -11.42
CA TYR A 80 -11.12 -7.80 -11.88
C TYR A 80 -10.48 -8.55 -10.70
N LEU A 81 -9.85 -7.83 -9.77
CA LEU A 81 -9.23 -8.41 -8.57
C LEU A 81 -10.23 -9.23 -7.76
N LEU A 82 -11.45 -8.69 -7.55
CA LEU A 82 -12.52 -9.38 -6.81
C LEU A 82 -13.05 -10.61 -7.55
N LYS A 83 -13.12 -10.57 -8.90
CA LYS A 83 -13.55 -11.71 -9.73
C LYS A 83 -12.52 -12.84 -9.78
N CYS A 84 -11.23 -12.53 -9.62
CA CYS A 84 -10.18 -13.55 -9.52
C CYS A 84 -10.24 -14.36 -8.21
N GLU A 85 -11.10 -14.00 -7.25
CA GLU A 85 -11.28 -14.68 -5.97
C GLU A 85 -10.00 -14.83 -5.13
N TYR A 86 -9.03 -13.91 -5.33
CA TYR A 86 -7.82 -13.87 -4.53
C TYR A 86 -8.16 -13.76 -3.05
N GLY A 87 -7.53 -14.59 -2.22
CA GLY A 87 -7.73 -14.53 -0.77
C GLY A 87 -9.11 -15.02 -0.27
N LYS A 88 -9.99 -15.56 -1.12
CA LYS A 88 -11.33 -16.08 -0.73
C LYS A 88 -11.29 -17.15 0.37
N ARG A 89 -10.19 -17.89 0.50
CA ARG A 89 -9.96 -18.84 1.60
C ARG A 89 -9.87 -18.17 2.98
N TYR A 90 -9.50 -16.89 3.00
CA TYR A 90 -9.08 -16.15 4.18
C TYR A 90 -10.04 -15.04 4.57
N PHE A 91 -10.67 -14.43 3.57
CA PHE A 91 -11.56 -13.28 3.71
C PHE A 91 -12.80 -13.45 2.85
N TYR A 92 -13.91 -12.85 3.29
CA TYR A 92 -15.08 -12.72 2.43
C TYR A 92 -14.86 -11.61 1.40
N LYS A 93 -15.69 -11.58 0.35
CA LYS A 93 -15.58 -10.56 -0.70
C LYS A 93 -15.78 -9.16 -0.13
N GLU A 94 -16.68 -9.04 0.85
CA GLU A 94 -17.01 -7.81 1.55
C GLU A 94 -15.81 -7.30 2.37
N ASP A 95 -15.05 -8.21 3.00
CA ASP A 95 -13.82 -7.84 3.72
C ASP A 95 -12.78 -7.22 2.77
N ILE A 96 -12.58 -7.82 1.60
CA ILE A 96 -11.63 -7.32 0.59
C ILE A 96 -12.10 -5.96 0.04
N ALA A 97 -13.41 -5.79 -0.18
CA ALA A 97 -13.96 -4.51 -0.60
C ALA A 97 -13.71 -3.40 0.45
N VAL A 98 -13.87 -3.73 1.75
CA VAL A 98 -13.56 -2.79 2.83
C VAL A 98 -12.07 -2.46 2.84
N MET A 99 -11.17 -3.45 2.75
CA MET A 99 -9.72 -3.22 2.67
C MET A 99 -9.35 -2.22 1.56
N LEU A 100 -9.91 -2.39 0.37
CA LEU A 100 -9.65 -1.49 -0.77
C LEU A 100 -10.20 -0.07 -0.52
N SER A 101 -11.38 0.04 0.10
CA SER A 101 -11.95 1.36 0.45
C SER A 101 -11.12 2.10 1.50
N GLU A 102 -10.51 1.38 2.45
CA GLU A 102 -9.63 1.96 3.46
C GLU A 102 -8.31 2.45 2.82
N LEU A 103 -7.74 1.70 1.89
CA LEU A 103 -6.56 2.11 1.12
C LEU A 103 -6.83 3.37 0.28
N GLU A 104 -8.03 3.45 -0.30
CA GLU A 104 -8.45 4.64 -1.05
C GLU A 104 -8.60 5.87 -0.16
N ALA A 105 -9.21 5.73 1.02
CA ALA A 105 -9.28 6.82 2.01
C ALA A 105 -7.87 7.28 2.44
N VAL A 106 -6.96 6.33 2.62
CA VAL A 106 -5.54 6.57 2.92
C VAL A 106 -4.87 7.38 1.80
N ARG A 107 -5.16 7.09 0.52
CA ARG A 107 -4.66 7.88 -0.64
C ARG A 107 -5.14 9.33 -0.59
N VAL A 108 -6.45 9.54 -0.44
CA VAL A 108 -7.07 10.88 -0.39
C VAL A 108 -6.43 11.76 0.68
N VAL A 109 -6.19 11.23 1.88
CA VAL A 109 -5.52 11.97 2.97
C VAL A 109 -4.11 12.41 2.58
N THR A 110 -3.38 11.60 1.80
CA THR A 110 -2.04 11.95 1.32
C THR A 110 -2.05 13.01 0.23
N GLU A 111 -3.08 13.04 -0.61
CA GLU A 111 -3.27 14.08 -1.62
C GLU A 111 -3.60 15.45 -1.02
N THR A 112 -4.35 15.46 0.08
CA THR A 112 -4.72 16.70 0.78
C THR A 112 -3.62 17.27 1.68
N MET A 113 -2.48 16.58 1.80
CA MET A 113 -1.40 17.00 2.71
C MET A 113 -0.61 18.17 2.13
N ASP A 114 -0.49 19.26 2.90
CA ASP A 114 0.34 20.40 2.54
C ASP A 114 1.84 20.04 2.63
N LYS A 115 2.52 20.10 1.48
CA LYS A 115 3.95 19.74 1.34
C LYS A 115 4.90 20.90 1.65
N SER A 116 4.38 22.08 2.01
CA SER A 116 5.20 23.29 2.21
C SER A 116 6.10 23.25 3.44
N ASN A 117 5.77 22.43 4.46
CA ASN A 117 6.53 22.32 5.71
C ASN A 117 7.23 20.95 5.83
N SER A 118 8.56 20.95 5.68
CA SER A 118 9.39 19.74 5.71
C SER A 118 9.34 18.97 7.04
N THR A 119 9.10 19.64 8.17
CA THR A 119 8.97 18.97 9.47
C THR A 119 7.62 18.27 9.60
N GLU A 120 6.55 18.91 9.15
CA GLU A 120 5.20 18.30 9.12
C GLU A 120 5.15 17.16 8.10
N MET A 121 5.88 17.27 6.99
CA MET A 121 6.05 16.21 6.00
C MET A 121 6.69 14.95 6.61
N ASN A 122 7.81 15.09 7.32
CA ASN A 122 8.44 13.94 7.98
C ASN A 122 7.51 13.29 9.01
N LEU A 123 6.80 14.10 9.81
CA LEU A 123 5.84 13.61 10.80
C LEU A 123 4.66 12.89 10.15
N PHE A 124 4.17 13.43 9.03
CA PHE A 124 3.10 12.83 8.25
C PHE A 124 3.50 11.46 7.70
N PHE A 125 4.69 11.32 7.10
CA PHE A 125 5.15 10.04 6.59
C PHE A 125 5.37 9.00 7.70
N CYS A 126 5.92 9.40 8.86
CA CYS A 126 6.02 8.51 10.02
C CYS A 126 4.64 8.02 10.49
N PHE A 127 3.66 8.92 10.57
CA PHE A 127 2.29 8.58 10.96
C PHE A 127 1.62 7.66 9.94
N LYS A 128 1.79 7.93 8.64
CA LYS A 128 1.30 7.08 7.54
C LYS A 128 1.88 5.67 7.61
N HIS A 129 3.18 5.56 7.86
CA HIS A 129 3.86 4.27 8.01
C HIS A 129 3.27 3.48 9.18
N MET A 130 3.09 4.12 10.35
CA MET A 130 2.47 3.49 11.52
C MET A 130 1.01 3.05 11.25
N GLN A 131 0.23 3.87 10.55
CA GLN A 131 -1.13 3.51 10.16
C GLN A 131 -1.15 2.30 9.23
N ALA A 132 -0.30 2.27 8.20
CA ALA A 132 -0.22 1.14 7.27
C ALA A 132 0.11 -0.18 7.99
N GLN A 133 1.01 -0.14 8.97
CA GLN A 133 1.36 -1.30 9.78
C GLN A 133 0.20 -1.77 10.67
N THR A 134 -0.50 -0.82 11.30
CA THR A 134 -1.66 -1.12 12.14
C THR A 134 -2.80 -1.70 11.30
N TRP A 135 -3.05 -1.12 10.13
CA TRP A 135 -4.00 -1.59 9.14
C TRP A 135 -3.70 -3.04 8.73
N PHE A 136 -2.45 -3.32 8.33
CA PHE A 136 -2.04 -4.66 7.95
C PHE A 136 -2.23 -5.65 9.11
N LYS A 137 -1.77 -5.30 10.32
CA LYS A 137 -1.89 -6.18 11.49
C LYS A 137 -3.35 -6.51 11.81
N THR A 138 -4.24 -5.53 11.72
CA THR A 138 -5.68 -5.72 11.95
C THR A 138 -6.26 -6.76 10.98
N TRP A 139 -6.05 -6.57 9.68
CA TRP A 139 -6.55 -7.49 8.67
C TRP A 139 -5.89 -8.86 8.72
N TYR A 140 -4.57 -8.89 8.97
CA TYR A 140 -3.84 -10.14 9.13
C TYR A 140 -4.33 -10.95 10.34
N THR A 141 -4.69 -10.29 11.45
CA THR A 141 -5.21 -10.96 12.65
C THR A 141 -6.66 -11.43 12.45
N LYS A 142 -7.46 -10.69 11.68
CA LYS A 142 -8.82 -11.08 11.28
C LYS A 142 -8.83 -12.27 10.32
N ASN A 143 -7.71 -12.51 9.64
CA ASN A 143 -7.55 -13.63 8.73
C ASN A 143 -7.72 -14.98 9.45
N LYS A 144 -8.42 -15.93 8.81
CA LYS A 144 -8.52 -17.33 9.28
C LYS A 144 -7.18 -18.09 9.25
N ARG A 145 -6.07 -17.50 8.81
CA ARG A 145 -4.72 -18.10 8.86
C ARG A 145 -4.30 -18.30 10.31
N LYS A 146 -4.19 -19.56 10.76
CA LYS A 146 -3.57 -19.95 12.04
C LYS A 146 -2.03 -19.70 12.08
N LYS A 147 -1.45 -19.00 11.11
CA LYS A 147 0.00 -18.78 10.97
C LYS A 147 0.40 -17.41 11.53
N THR A 148 1.56 -17.35 12.18
CA THR A 148 2.16 -16.13 12.75
C THR A 148 2.49 -15.09 11.67
N ILE A 149 2.66 -13.82 12.05
CA ILE A 149 2.92 -12.65 11.17
C ILE A 149 4.20 -12.80 10.29
N SER A 150 5.07 -13.76 10.58
CA SER A 150 6.31 -14.08 9.83
C SER A 150 6.11 -14.46 8.35
N VAL A 151 4.87 -14.65 7.88
CA VAL A 151 4.57 -15.02 6.49
C VAL A 151 4.97 -13.92 5.49
N LEU A 152 5.14 -12.67 5.92
CA LEU A 152 5.64 -11.60 5.04
C LEU A 152 7.08 -11.79 4.56
N ASN A 153 7.86 -12.70 5.15
CA ASN A 153 9.18 -13.05 4.60
C ASN A 153 9.09 -14.09 3.46
N GLU A 154 7.91 -14.69 3.24
CA GLU A 154 7.65 -15.67 2.18
C GLU A 154 7.05 -15.03 0.91
N TYR A 155 6.59 -13.76 0.97
CA TYR A 155 5.93 -13.02 -0.10
C TYR A 155 6.61 -11.66 -0.31
#